data_AF-A0A1I7TX68-F1
#
_entry.id   AF-A0A1I7TX68-F1
#
_cell.length_a   1.000
_cell.length_b   1.000
_cell.length_c   1.000
_cell.angle_alpha   90.00
_cell.angle_beta   90.00
_cell.angle_gamma   90.00
#
_symmetry.space_group_name_H-M   'P 1'
#
loop_
_entity.id
_entity.type
_entity.pdbx_description
1 polymer ?
#
loop_
_entity_poly.entity_id
_entity_poly.type
_entity_poly.pdbx_seq_one_letter_code
_entity_poly.pdbx_strand_id
1 'polypeptide(L)'
;MVAVAICIPRIGMSELSSYTPSIQASLNNSHCVPAAINTIGSALFHLHEQNDIPMRMKEFLALASSGILRTIHERDNGRQVSDVILRSQTTLYIILEQMVRKSRWLSMDVLEACFPYNLVRTAYQQCYEVDTKT
;
A
#
# COMPACT_ATOMS: atom_id res chain seq x y z
N MET A 1 10.49 -9.45 7.23
CA MET A 1 9.38 -8.88 6.44
C MET A 1 8.05 -8.79 7.18
N VAL A 2 7.68 -9.77 8.02
CA VAL A 2 6.44 -9.73 8.84
C VAL A 2 6.25 -8.43 9.62
N ALA A 3 7.26 -8.01 10.40
CA ALA A 3 7.18 -6.77 11.18
C ALA A 3 6.94 -5.53 10.32
N VAL A 4 7.56 -5.47 9.13
CA VAL A 4 7.36 -4.37 8.18
C VAL A 4 5.93 -4.37 7.65
N ALA A 5 5.38 -5.54 7.28
CA ALA A 5 4.02 -5.65 6.77
C ALA A 5 2.97 -5.16 7.79
N ILE A 6 3.15 -5.52 9.06
CA ILE A 6 2.25 -5.10 10.17
C ILE A 6 2.29 -3.58 10.38
N CYS A 7 3.40 -2.92 10.05
CA CYS A 7 3.53 -1.47 10.20
C CYS A 7 2.94 -0.67 9.03
N ILE A 8 2.65 -1.29 7.88
CA ILE A 8 2.15 -0.57 6.68
C ILE A 8 0.87 0.24 6.95
N PRO A 9 -0.15 -0.26 7.69
CA PRO A 9 -1.35 0.53 7.98
C PRO A 9 -1.08 1.86 8.71
N ARG A 10 0.06 1.99 9.40
CA ARG A 10 0.44 3.22 10.11
C ARG A 10 0.77 4.37 9.16
N ILE A 11 1.13 4.09 7.90
CA ILE A 11 1.40 5.12 6.88
C ILE A 11 0.16 6.01 6.68
N GLY A 12 -1.03 5.42 6.65
CA GLY A 12 -2.29 6.15 6.45
C GLY A 12 -2.70 7.05 7.62
N MET A 13 -1.97 7.02 8.75
CA MET A 13 -2.26 7.89 9.91
C MET A 13 -1.76 9.33 9.72
N SER A 14 -0.83 9.58 8.80
CA SER A 14 -0.32 10.92 8.52
C SER A 14 -1.04 11.53 7.31
N GLU A 15 -1.49 12.79 7.45
CA GLU A 15 -2.14 13.50 6.34
C GLU A 15 -1.18 13.73 5.17
N LEU A 16 0.11 13.94 5.48
CA LEU A 16 1.18 14.13 4.50
C LEU A 16 1.50 12.87 3.68
N SER A 17 0.94 11.71 4.07
CA SER A 17 1.06 10.46 3.30
C SER A 17 0.12 10.41 2.10
N SER A 18 -0.86 11.31 2.03
CA SER A 18 -1.83 11.34 0.94
C SER A 18 -1.14 11.48 -0.41
N TYR A 19 -1.64 10.74 -1.39
CA TYR A 19 -1.16 10.82 -2.77
C TYR A 19 -1.65 12.12 -3.41
N THR A 20 -0.71 12.89 -3.94
CA THR A 20 -0.92 14.14 -4.68
C THR A 20 -0.64 13.88 -6.16
N PRO A 21 -1.68 13.87 -7.02
CA PRO A 21 -1.53 13.58 -8.44
C PRO A 21 -0.59 14.51 -9.20
N SER A 22 -0.64 15.82 -8.94
CA SER A 22 0.22 16.82 -9.60
C SER A 22 1.73 16.56 -9.48
N ILE A 23 2.17 15.90 -8.40
CA ILE A 23 3.57 15.47 -8.20
C ILE A 23 3.75 13.95 -8.26
N GLN A 24 2.67 13.20 -8.48
CA GLN A 24 2.61 11.73 -8.44
C GLN A 24 3.29 11.12 -7.20
N ALA A 25 3.17 11.80 -6.07
CA ALA A 25 3.93 11.52 -4.86
C ALA A 25 3.14 11.90 -3.60
N SER A 26 3.74 11.69 -2.44
CA SER A 26 3.22 12.12 -1.14
C SER A 26 4.22 13.07 -0.49
N LEU A 27 3.75 14.10 0.22
CA LEU A 27 4.59 15.16 0.78
C LEU A 27 5.62 14.65 1.81
N ASN A 28 5.29 13.60 2.56
CA ASN A 28 6.21 12.97 3.52
C ASN A 28 7.06 11.83 2.94
N ASN A 29 7.08 11.64 1.62
CA ASN A 29 7.82 10.57 0.95
C ASN A 29 7.37 9.13 1.26
N SER A 30 6.18 8.92 1.81
CA SER A 30 5.61 7.56 2.00
C SER A 30 5.55 6.73 0.71
N HIS A 31 5.37 7.35 -0.45
CA HIS A 31 5.45 6.69 -1.77
C HIS A 31 6.83 6.05 -2.10
N CYS A 32 7.88 6.35 -1.33
CA CYS A 32 9.19 5.72 -1.43
C CYS A 32 9.27 4.38 -0.68
N VAL A 33 8.43 4.17 0.35
CA VAL A 33 8.42 2.95 1.17
C VAL A 33 8.28 1.68 0.32
N PRO A 34 7.39 1.62 -0.70
CA PRO A 34 7.34 0.50 -1.64
C PRO A 34 8.67 0.13 -2.29
N ALA A 35 9.42 1.12 -2.80
CA ALA A 35 10.70 0.88 -3.44
C ALA A 35 11.74 0.35 -2.46
N ALA A 36 11.78 0.92 -1.25
CA ALA A 36 12.71 0.52 -0.20
C ALA A 36 12.48 -0.95 0.22
N ILE A 37 11.22 -1.34 0.42
CA ILE A 37 10.87 -2.71 0.83
C ILE A 37 11.23 -3.73 -0.25
N ASN A 38 10.91 -3.45 -1.51
CA ASN A 38 11.28 -4.31 -2.63
C ASN A 38 12.80 -4.46 -2.74
N THR A 39 13.54 -3.37 -2.57
CA THR A 39 15.01 -3.37 -2.68
C THR A 39 15.64 -4.15 -1.53
N ILE A 40 15.33 -3.78 -0.29
CA ILE A 40 15.89 -4.42 0.92
C ILE A 40 15.48 -5.89 0.98
N GLY A 41 14.21 -6.21 0.69
CA GLY A 41 13.74 -7.59 0.66
C GLY A 41 14.46 -8.43 -0.36
N SER A 42 14.57 -7.94 -1.59
CA SER A 42 15.29 -8.64 -2.64
C SER A 42 16.75 -8.87 -2.27
N ALA A 43 17.42 -7.87 -1.72
CA ALA A 43 18.83 -7.96 -1.35
C ALA A 43 19.05 -8.97 -0.21
N LEU A 44 18.28 -8.88 0.87
CA LEU A 44 18.42 -9.76 2.04
C LEU A 44 18.10 -11.21 1.70
N PHE A 45 16.99 -11.47 1.00
CA PHE A 45 16.62 -12.85 0.64
C PHE A 45 17.56 -13.44 -0.41
N HIS A 46 18.14 -12.61 -1.28
CA HIS A 46 19.19 -13.07 -2.20
C HIS A 46 20.46 -13.47 -1.46
N LEU A 47 20.91 -12.66 -0.50
CA LEU A 47 22.13 -12.90 0.29
C LEU A 47 22.07 -14.22 1.08
N HIS A 48 20.88 -14.65 1.49
CA HIS A 48 20.69 -15.90 2.23
C HIS A 48 20.54 -17.15 1.33
N GLU A 49 20.69 -17.01 0.00
CA GLU A 49 20.73 -18.10 -0.99
C GLU A 49 19.53 -19.07 -1.00
N GLN A 50 18.38 -18.63 -0.50
CA GLN A 50 17.19 -19.50 -0.39
C GLN A 50 16.37 -19.58 -1.69
N ASN A 51 16.66 -18.74 -2.71
CA ASN A 51 15.91 -18.65 -3.98
C ASN A 51 14.39 -18.51 -3.81
N ASP A 52 13.92 -18.06 -2.65
CA ASP A 52 12.52 -18.02 -2.26
C ASP A 52 11.94 -16.59 -2.25
N ILE A 53 12.67 -15.63 -2.81
CA ILE A 53 12.29 -14.21 -2.88
C ILE A 53 10.85 -14.03 -3.41
N PRO A 54 10.41 -14.68 -4.51
CA PRO A 54 9.02 -14.57 -4.97
C PRO A 54 8.00 -15.02 -3.92
N MET A 55 8.29 -16.11 -3.20
CA MET A 55 7.42 -16.64 -2.15
C MET A 55 7.36 -15.68 -0.96
N ARG A 56 8.52 -15.21 -0.47
CA ARG A 56 8.61 -14.28 0.66
C ARG A 56 7.93 -12.94 0.37
N MET A 57 8.05 -12.42 -0.86
CA MET A 57 7.38 -11.19 -1.28
C MET A 57 5.86 -11.37 -1.40
N LYS A 58 5.39 -12.53 -1.88
CA LYS A 58 3.95 -12.87 -1.90
C LYS A 58 3.36 -12.94 -0.49
N GLU A 59 4.05 -13.62 0.43
CA GLU A 59 3.65 -13.67 1.84
C GLU A 59 3.59 -12.28 2.47
N PHE A 60 4.60 -11.43 2.21
CA PHE A 60 4.60 -10.04 2.65
C PHE A 60 3.37 -9.28 2.15
N LEU A 61 3.06 -9.38 0.85
CA LEU A 61 1.93 -8.67 0.25
C LEU A 61 0.60 -9.15 0.82
N ALA A 62 0.42 -10.46 1.00
CA ALA A 62 -0.78 -11.02 1.60
C ALA A 62 -0.98 -10.53 3.04
N LEU A 63 0.10 -10.50 3.83
CA LEU A 63 0.05 -10.02 5.21
C LEU A 63 -0.25 -8.52 5.29
N ALA A 64 0.38 -7.70 4.44
CA ALA A 64 0.14 -6.27 4.39
C ALA A 64 -1.30 -5.95 3.95
N SER A 65 -1.80 -6.65 2.93
CA SER A 65 -3.17 -6.51 2.42
C SER A 65 -4.20 -6.87 3.49
N SER A 66 -4.00 -8.00 4.19
CA SER A 66 -4.84 -8.41 5.32
C SER A 66 -4.82 -7.38 6.46
N GLY A 67 -3.63 -6.87 6.82
CA GLY A 67 -3.49 -5.84 7.83
C GLY A 67 -4.25 -4.55 7.49
N ILE A 68 -4.18 -4.11 6.23
CA ILE A 68 -4.91 -2.94 5.74
C ILE A 68 -6.42 -3.17 5.79
N LEU A 69 -6.92 -4.27 5.21
CA LEU A 69 -8.35 -4.58 5.19
C LEU A 69 -8.93 -4.68 6.62
N ARG A 70 -8.20 -5.30 7.54
CA ARG A 70 -8.61 -5.38 8.95
C ARG A 70 -8.65 -4.01 9.61
N THR A 71 -7.61 -3.20 9.49
CA THR A 71 -7.59 -1.84 10.07
C THR A 71 -8.73 -0.98 9.54
N ILE A 72 -9.12 -1.18 8.29
CA ILE A 72 -10.22 -0.45 7.66
C ILE A 72 -11.56 -0.90 8.21
N HIS A 73 -11.79 -2.22 8.27
CA HIS A 73 -13.00 -2.78 8.86
C HIS A 73 -13.19 -2.37 10.33
N GLU A 74 -12.11 -2.37 11.12
CA GLU A 74 -12.12 -1.92 12.52
C GLU A 74 -12.53 -0.44 12.67
N ARG A 75 -12.14 0.41 11.71
CA ARG A 75 -12.48 1.85 11.69
C ARG A 75 -13.87 2.14 11.12
N ASP A 76 -14.46 1.21 10.38
CA ASP A 76 -15.76 1.35 9.71
C ASP A 76 -16.95 0.91 10.59
N ASN A 77 -16.71 0.51 11.85
CA ASN A 77 -17.72 0.00 12.79
C ASN A 77 -18.73 1.06 13.28
N GLY A 78 -19.58 1.57 12.38
CA GLY A 78 -20.92 2.10 12.70
C GLY A 78 -21.05 3.62 12.85
N ARG A 79 -20.06 4.42 12.45
CA ARG A 79 -20.20 5.89 12.36
C ARG A 79 -19.90 6.34 10.94
N GLN A 80 -20.54 7.45 10.54
CA GLN A 80 -20.27 8.14 9.28
C GLN A 80 -18.75 8.21 9.05
N VAL A 81 -18.29 7.63 7.93
CA VAL A 81 -16.87 7.56 7.60
C VAL A 81 -16.34 8.99 7.50
N SER A 82 -15.50 9.38 8.45
CA SER A 82 -14.83 10.68 8.43
C SER A 82 -13.91 10.78 7.22
N ASP A 83 -13.78 11.97 6.63
CA ASP A 83 -12.82 12.26 5.55
C ASP A 83 -11.39 11.80 5.87
N VAL A 84 -11.00 11.85 7.16
CA VAL A 84 -9.70 11.35 7.64
C VAL A 84 -9.55 9.85 7.41
N ILE A 85 -10.61 9.08 7.65
CA ILE A 85 -10.63 7.62 7.45
C ILE A 85 -10.58 7.32 5.95
N LEU A 86 -11.39 7.99 5.14
CA LEU A 86 -11.40 7.80 3.70
C LEU A 86 -10.02 8.08 3.09
N ARG A 87 -9.41 9.23 3.42
CA ARG A 87 -8.06 9.60 2.98
C ARG A 87 -7.00 8.56 3.39
N SER A 88 -7.10 8.05 4.62
CA SER A 88 -6.23 6.97 5.10
C SER A 88 -6.39 5.70 4.27
N GLN A 89 -7.62 5.32 3.90
CA GLN A 89 -7.90 4.15 3.06
C GLN A 89 -7.28 4.33 1.66
N THR A 90 -7.61 5.43 1.00
CA THR A 90 -7.12 5.81 -0.32
C THR A 90 -5.59 5.77 -0.39
N THR A 91 -4.92 6.31 0.63
CA THR A 91 -3.45 6.28 0.75
C THR A 91 -2.91 4.84 0.81
N LEU A 92 -3.50 4.00 1.65
CA LEU A 92 -3.03 2.63 1.85
C LEU A 92 -3.24 1.74 0.61
N TYR A 93 -4.33 1.95 -0.13
CA TYR A 93 -4.63 1.24 -1.37
C TYR A 93 -3.60 1.57 -2.46
N ILE A 94 -3.27 2.86 -2.61
CA ILE A 94 -2.25 3.32 -3.55
C ILE A 94 -0.87 2.76 -3.16
N ILE A 95 -0.53 2.72 -1.88
CA ILE A 95 0.75 2.15 -1.40
C ILE A 95 0.87 0.65 -1.73
N LEU A 96 -0.21 -0.14 -1.60
CA LEU A 96 -0.20 -1.55 -1.99
C LEU A 96 0.05 -1.73 -3.49
N GLU A 97 -0.60 -0.93 -4.32
CA GLU A 97 -0.39 -0.99 -5.77
C GLU A 97 1.04 -0.59 -6.15
N GLN A 98 1.59 0.45 -5.51
CA GLN A 98 2.97 0.87 -5.72
C GLN A 98 3.99 -0.19 -5.29
N MET A 99 3.70 -1.01 -4.26
CA MET A 99 4.54 -2.15 -3.88
C MET A 99 4.65 -3.15 -5.02
N VAL A 100 3.53 -3.44 -5.67
CA VAL A 100 3.47 -4.41 -6.77
C VAL A 100 4.14 -3.83 -8.01
N ARG A 101 3.80 -2.60 -8.40
CA ARG A 101 4.42 -1.92 -9.55
C ARG A 101 5.94 -1.80 -9.47
N LYS A 102 6.48 -1.56 -8.27
CA LYS A 102 7.92 -1.37 -8.07
C LYS A 102 8.67 -2.68 -7.81
N SER A 103 8.00 -3.83 -7.89
CA SER A 103 8.61 -5.13 -7.61
C SER A 103 8.78 -5.94 -8.89
N ARG A 104 9.92 -6.63 -9.02
CA ARG A 104 10.10 -7.65 -10.06
C ARG A 104 9.49 -9.00 -9.71
N TRP A 105 9.05 -9.18 -8.47
CA TRP A 105 8.62 -10.47 -7.91
C TRP A 105 7.11 -10.58 -7.74
N LEU A 106 6.41 -9.46 -7.82
CA LEU A 106 4.96 -9.35 -7.64
C LEU A 106 4.33 -8.94 -8.98
N SER A 107 3.13 -9.46 -9.25
CA SER A 107 2.31 -9.06 -10.39
C SER A 107 0.96 -8.55 -9.91
N MET A 108 0.23 -7.88 -10.81
CA MET A 108 -1.13 -7.43 -10.52
C MET A 108 -2.09 -8.60 -10.23
N ASP A 109 -1.86 -9.78 -10.83
CA ASP A 109 -2.67 -10.97 -10.52
C ASP A 109 -2.47 -11.43 -9.06
N VAL A 110 -1.24 -11.30 -8.55
CA VAL A 110 -0.95 -11.59 -7.13
C VAL A 110 -1.64 -10.57 -6.23
N LEU A 111 -1.67 -9.29 -6.62
CA LEU A 111 -2.41 -8.28 -5.88
C LEU A 111 -3.90 -8.60 -5.85
N GLU A 112 -4.52 -8.84 -7.01
CA GLU A 112 -5.96 -9.14 -7.12
C GLU A 112 -6.35 -10.36 -6.27
N ALA A 113 -5.47 -11.36 -6.16
CA ALA A 113 -5.70 -12.54 -5.33
C ALA A 113 -5.80 -12.25 -3.83
N CYS A 114 -5.23 -11.14 -3.33
CA CYS A 114 -5.27 -10.78 -1.90
C CYS A 114 -5.91 -9.41 -1.60
N PHE A 115 -6.13 -8.59 -2.62
CA PHE A 115 -6.65 -7.24 -2.50
C PHE A 115 -7.34 -6.80 -3.81
N PRO A 116 -8.64 -6.46 -3.77
CA PRO A 116 -9.40 -6.22 -4.99
C PRO A 116 -9.00 -4.88 -5.64
N TYR A 117 -8.59 -4.91 -6.90
CA TYR A 117 -8.02 -3.77 -7.60
C TYR A 117 -9.02 -2.63 -7.86
N ASN A 118 -10.33 -2.92 -7.81
CA ASN A 118 -11.35 -1.88 -7.90
C ASN A 118 -11.21 -0.81 -6.80
N LEU A 119 -10.82 -1.20 -5.57
CA LEU A 119 -10.59 -0.26 -4.47
C LEU A 119 -9.42 0.68 -4.77
N VAL A 120 -8.36 0.16 -5.38
CA VAL A 120 -7.20 0.95 -5.81
C VAL A 120 -7.60 1.94 -6.90
N ARG A 121 -8.38 1.49 -7.89
CA ARG A 121 -8.87 2.35 -8.98
C ARG A 121 -9.69 3.51 -8.42
N THR A 122 -10.65 3.22 -7.53
CA THR A 122 -11.47 4.25 -6.87
C THR A 122 -10.61 5.21 -6.06
N ALA A 123 -9.57 4.71 -5.37
CA ALA A 123 -8.67 5.55 -4.62
C ALA A 123 -7.94 6.57 -5.50
N TYR A 124 -7.37 6.14 -6.64
CA TYR A 124 -6.77 7.07 -7.59
C TYR A 124 -7.80 8.09 -8.10
N GLN A 125 -8.99 7.65 -8.52
CA GLN A 125 -10.06 8.56 -8.99
C GLN A 125 -10.37 9.66 -7.97
N GLN A 126 -10.54 9.31 -6.70
CA GLN A 126 -10.78 10.27 -5.62
C GLN A 126 -9.63 11.27 -5.48
N CYS A 127 -8.37 10.81 -5.52
CA CYS A 127 -7.22 11.71 -5.47
C CYS A 127 -7.21 12.71 -6.64
N TYR A 128 -7.49 12.24 -7.87
CA TYR A 128 -7.54 13.11 -9.04
C TYR A 128 -8.69 14.11 -8.98
N GLU A 129 -9.87 13.71 -8.50
CA GLU A 129 -11.00 14.62 -8.32
C GLU A 129 -10.73 15.73 -7.30
N VAL A 130 -9.99 15.43 -6.23
CA VAL A 130 -9.59 16.43 -5.22
C VAL A 130 -8.55 17.39 -5.78
N ASP A 131 -7.54 16.89 -6.51
CA ASP A 131 -6.46 17.71 -7.09
C ASP A 131 -7.01 18.71 -8.13
N THR A 132 -8.00 18.30 -8.94
CA THR A 132 -8.64 19.22 -9.92
C THR A 132 -9.44 20.38 -9.31
N LYS A 133 -9.78 20.29 -8.02
CA LYS A 133 -10.55 21.32 -7.29
C LYS A 133 -9.66 22.28 -6.50
N THR A 134 -8.35 22.02 -6.45
CA THR A 134 -7.37 22.79 -5.67
C THR A 134 -6.62 23.76 -6.57
#